data_AF-A0A0Q4IU11-F1
#
_entry.id   AF-A0A0Q4IU11-F1
#
_cell.length_a   1.000
_cell.length_b   1.000
_cell.length_c   1.000
_cell.angle_alpha   90.00
_cell.angle_beta   90.00
_cell.angle_gamma   90.00
#
_symmetry.space_group_name_H-M   'P 1'
#
loop_
_entity.id
_entity.type
_entity.pdbx_description
1 polymer ?
#
loop_
_entity_poly.entity_id
_entity_poly.type
_entity_poly.pdbx_seq_one_letter_code
_entity_poly.pdbx_strand_id
1 'polypeptide(L)'
;MIEINDGFTLEAAHQAVALIVDRFGWQAEKDARYEVGNGRPVLTASALARIEDGRESIRPAAAAFENRTGYRSAQRIAQDDALPRIRAARSWAELHASLAGVGTTYDLTGTNGVTIGVGNERVKASIVDRAITRTRLEKRLGGFQPRDAAIPLVTRLVDDDRFTEALRAEEYRAACEQWRKLQDDKRKARAGRTTEIGKPVTATTIARAAAREQASAKAGKVKRPPPDLQSFYYAHGEGVLAERWPHRHRVSGFPSLHGGRRAGAVSTHVIEGYTGYPCADGMRYARGPQAPTAFLDRGPRIDVIADDDAALLGALRLAAWNFDGKVSVSGSAAFRERVYTLAKAHGLSGVLNDPDFVRRRAVEVSHHLKNQAVSVVDSAVAIASILPPTDTDLDLDTIPAAQNTRRRPDGPDESGPPIPRMSQRAASEPAAERKRSRERSTRDVAGPKPGGLFDLASNVEKPENEAKAKGPTDTEAQFPVGPPGKGHSEGR
;
A
#
# COMPACT_ATOMS: atom_id res chain seq x y z
N MET A 1 -38.06 27.06 -0.36
CA MET A 1 -37.27 27.42 0.84
C MET A 1 -36.65 26.13 1.34
N ILE A 2 -35.39 25.86 0.97
CA ILE A 2 -34.64 24.70 1.47
C ILE A 2 -33.57 25.30 2.37
N GLU A 3 -33.83 25.28 3.68
CA GLU A 3 -32.88 25.76 4.67
C GLU A 3 -32.60 24.65 5.67
N ILE A 4 -31.36 24.15 5.63
CA ILE A 4 -30.53 23.88 6.80
C ILE A 4 -29.12 24.31 6.35
N ASN A 5 -28.56 25.40 6.91
CA ASN A 5 -27.31 26.06 6.48
C ASN A 5 -27.29 26.48 5.00
N ASP A 6 -28.15 27.40 4.55
CA ASP A 6 -28.14 27.94 3.17
C ASP A 6 -28.03 26.89 2.05
N GLY A 7 -28.67 25.73 2.23
CA GLY A 7 -28.96 24.77 1.16
C GLY A 7 -27.82 23.85 0.70
N PHE A 8 -26.61 23.94 1.24
CA PHE A 8 -25.49 23.05 0.86
C PHE A 8 -25.27 21.92 1.88
N THR A 9 -25.90 20.77 1.64
CA THR A 9 -25.47 19.53 2.31
C THR A 9 -24.17 19.04 1.67
N LEU A 10 -23.26 18.45 2.47
CA LEU A 10 -22.02 17.84 1.96
C LEU A 10 -22.30 16.81 0.84
N GLU A 11 -23.43 16.12 0.94
CA GLU A 11 -23.92 15.20 -0.10
C GLU A 11 -24.34 15.93 -1.38
N ALA A 12 -25.11 17.02 -1.28
CA ALA A 12 -25.49 17.82 -2.44
C ALA A 12 -24.27 18.43 -3.14
N ALA A 13 -23.24 18.83 -2.40
CA ALA A 13 -21.98 19.31 -2.98
C ALA A 13 -21.28 18.22 -3.81
N HIS A 14 -21.15 17.00 -3.29
CA HIS A 14 -20.56 15.90 -4.06
C HIS A 14 -21.41 15.52 -5.30
N GLN A 15 -22.74 15.55 -5.18
CA GLN A 15 -23.65 15.32 -6.32
C GLN A 15 -23.52 16.41 -7.39
N ALA A 16 -23.42 17.68 -6.98
CA ALA A 16 -23.22 18.80 -7.88
C ALA A 16 -21.88 18.70 -8.63
N VAL A 17 -20.79 18.35 -7.95
CA VAL A 17 -19.48 18.10 -8.58
C VAL A 17 -19.58 17.02 -9.64
N ALA A 18 -20.25 15.90 -9.36
CA ALA A 18 -20.42 14.82 -10.33
C ALA A 18 -21.18 15.29 -11.59
N LEU A 19 -22.25 16.07 -11.41
CA LEU A 19 -23.01 16.66 -12.52
C LEU A 19 -22.19 17.66 -13.34
N ILE A 20 -21.34 18.47 -12.70
CA ILE A 20 -20.45 19.41 -13.39
C ILE A 20 -19.42 18.64 -14.22
N VAL A 21 -18.73 17.66 -13.60
CA VAL A 21 -17.71 16.85 -14.27
C VAL A 21 -18.29 16.15 -15.51
N ASP A 22 -19.47 15.55 -15.40
CA ASP A 22 -20.18 14.92 -16.51
C ASP A 22 -20.57 15.93 -17.60
N ARG A 23 -21.17 17.06 -17.20
CA ARG A 23 -21.63 18.11 -18.14
C ARG A 23 -20.51 18.69 -18.99
N PHE A 24 -19.33 18.87 -18.40
CA PHE A 24 -18.16 19.46 -19.06
C PHE A 24 -17.18 18.42 -19.61
N GLY A 25 -17.45 17.13 -19.44
CA GLY A 25 -16.56 16.05 -19.89
C GLY A 25 -15.18 16.06 -19.22
N TRP A 26 -15.11 16.55 -17.98
CA TRP A 26 -13.85 16.62 -17.24
C TRP A 26 -13.45 15.25 -16.69
N GLN A 27 -12.16 15.08 -16.42
CA GLN A 27 -11.71 13.89 -15.70
C GLN A 27 -12.20 13.98 -14.25
N ALA A 28 -13.03 13.02 -13.84
CA ALA A 28 -13.46 12.92 -12.46
C ALA A 28 -12.27 12.73 -11.51
N GLU A 29 -12.37 13.29 -10.30
CA GLU A 29 -11.42 13.00 -9.24
C GLU A 29 -11.41 11.48 -8.98
N LYS A 30 -10.22 10.90 -8.74
CA LYS A 30 -10.07 9.47 -8.47
C LYS A 30 -10.92 8.98 -7.29
N ASP A 31 -11.31 9.90 -6.40
CA ASP A 31 -12.07 9.66 -5.18
C ASP A 31 -13.50 10.20 -5.22
N ALA A 32 -14.02 10.49 -6.41
CA ALA A 32 -15.38 10.98 -6.57
C ALA A 32 -16.38 10.04 -5.90
N ARG A 33 -17.22 10.61 -5.02
CA ARG A 33 -18.24 9.85 -4.29
C ARG A 33 -19.45 9.52 -5.14
N TYR A 34 -19.74 10.36 -6.13
CA TYR A 34 -20.83 10.18 -7.09
C TYR A 34 -20.28 10.22 -8.51
N GLU A 35 -20.91 9.44 -9.39
CA GLU A 35 -20.75 9.47 -10.84
C GLU A 35 -22.14 9.63 -11.49
N VAL A 36 -22.22 10.11 -12.73
CA VAL A 36 -23.51 10.30 -13.40
C VAL A 36 -23.90 9.03 -14.16
N GLY A 37 -24.96 8.36 -13.71
CA GLY A 37 -25.60 7.24 -14.41
C GLY A 37 -27.00 7.65 -14.86
N ASN A 38 -27.30 7.53 -16.16
CA ASN A 38 -28.60 7.92 -16.74
C ASN A 38 -29.03 9.37 -16.41
N GLY A 39 -28.06 10.31 -16.42
CA GLY A 39 -28.33 11.73 -16.15
C GLY A 39 -28.62 12.05 -14.68
N ARG A 40 -28.33 11.13 -13.75
CA ARG A 40 -28.49 11.35 -12.30
C ARG A 40 -27.21 10.95 -11.56
N PRO A 41 -26.85 11.64 -10.47
CA PRO A 41 -25.72 11.25 -9.64
C PRO A 41 -26.05 9.95 -8.90
N VAL A 42 -25.27 8.91 -9.17
CA VAL A 42 -25.29 7.59 -8.52
C VAL A 42 -24.00 7.47 -7.71
N LEU A 43 -24.05 6.81 -6.56
CA LEU A 43 -22.85 6.54 -5.78
C LEU A 43 -21.90 5.67 -6.60
N THR A 44 -20.61 6.01 -6.58
CA THR A 44 -19.59 5.17 -7.21
C THR A 44 -19.53 3.79 -6.53
N ALA A 45 -19.10 2.77 -7.26
CA ALA A 45 -18.94 1.42 -6.70
C ALA A 45 -18.06 1.41 -5.43
N SER A 46 -17.03 2.27 -5.40
CA SER A 46 -16.16 2.44 -4.23
C SER A 46 -16.87 3.14 -3.06
N ALA A 47 -17.74 4.12 -3.32
CA ALA A 47 -18.56 4.76 -2.28
C ALA A 47 -19.62 3.81 -1.71
N LEU A 48 -20.23 2.97 -2.57
CA LEU A 48 -21.16 1.91 -2.16
C LEU A 48 -20.46 0.87 -1.28
N ALA A 49 -19.31 0.35 -1.71
CA ALA A 49 -18.53 -0.61 -0.92
C ALA A 49 -18.17 -0.06 0.47
N ARG A 50 -17.86 1.25 0.58
CA ARG A 50 -17.57 1.90 1.88
C ARG A 50 -18.79 2.00 2.79
N ILE A 51 -19.98 2.16 2.21
CA ILE A 51 -21.24 2.17 2.97
C ILE A 51 -21.57 0.74 3.42
N GLU A 52 -21.41 -0.25 2.54
CA GLU A 52 -21.63 -1.67 2.83
C GLU A 52 -20.69 -2.21 3.91
N ASP A 53 -19.42 -1.79 3.88
CA ASP A 53 -18.43 -2.15 4.91
C ASP A 53 -18.84 -1.64 6.30
N GLY A 54 -19.68 -0.59 6.38
CA GLY A 54 -20.20 -0.02 7.63
C GLY A 54 -19.11 0.50 8.58
N ARG A 55 -17.84 0.57 8.12
CA ARG A 55 -16.71 1.04 8.92
C ARG A 55 -16.67 2.56 8.88
N GLU A 56 -16.57 3.17 10.05
CA GLU A 56 -16.39 4.62 10.15
C GLU A 56 -15.09 5.03 9.45
N SER A 57 -15.13 6.07 8.62
CA SER A 57 -13.94 6.54 7.93
C SER A 57 -12.89 7.05 8.93
N ILE A 58 -11.62 6.78 8.65
CA ILE A 58 -10.50 7.35 9.42
C ILE A 58 -10.56 8.87 9.36
N ARG A 59 -10.43 9.53 10.51
CA ARG A 59 -10.51 10.98 10.59
C ARG A 59 -9.31 11.64 9.90
N PRO A 60 -9.46 12.87 9.38
CA PRO A 60 -8.37 13.56 8.69
C PRO A 60 -7.07 13.67 9.51
N ALA A 61 -7.16 13.94 10.82
CA ALA A 61 -5.99 14.01 11.69
C ALA A 61 -5.26 12.66 11.83
N ALA A 62 -6.02 11.56 11.91
CA ALA A 62 -5.48 10.21 11.97
C ALA A 62 -4.84 9.81 10.63
N ALA A 63 -5.49 10.12 9.50
CA ALA A 63 -4.92 9.92 8.17
C ALA A 63 -3.65 10.75 7.95
N ALA A 64 -3.61 12.00 8.42
CA ALA A 64 -2.43 12.86 8.36
C ALA A 64 -1.29 12.33 9.22
N PHE A 65 -1.58 11.80 10.42
CA PHE A 65 -0.59 11.10 11.22
C PHE A 65 0.01 9.91 10.45
N GLU A 66 -0.84 9.06 9.88
CA GLU A 66 -0.40 7.87 9.14
C GLU A 66 0.47 8.23 7.94
N ASN A 67 0.03 9.20 7.13
CA ASN A 67 0.80 9.68 5.97
C ASN A 67 2.10 10.33 6.41
N ARG A 68 2.12 11.01 7.56
CA ARG A 68 3.34 11.66 8.05
C ARG A 68 4.37 10.65 8.53
N THR A 69 3.96 9.61 9.26
CA THR A 69 4.88 8.74 10.01
C THR A 69 5.17 7.41 9.33
N GLY A 70 4.23 6.87 8.54
CA GLY A 70 4.31 5.49 8.07
C GLY A 70 3.72 4.45 9.01
N TYR A 71 3.11 4.85 10.12
CA TYR A 71 2.54 3.96 11.13
C TYR A 71 1.02 4.11 11.19
N ARG A 72 0.32 3.00 11.49
CA ARG A 72 -1.12 2.99 11.76
C ARG A 72 -1.44 3.96 12.90
N SER A 73 -2.49 4.76 12.73
CA SER A 73 -3.00 5.61 13.80
C SER A 73 -3.65 4.76 14.90
N ALA A 74 -3.72 5.29 16.13
CA ALA A 74 -4.49 4.63 17.18
C ALA A 74 -5.96 4.39 16.78
N GLN A 75 -6.54 5.26 15.94
CA GLN A 75 -7.90 5.04 15.40
C GLN A 75 -7.94 3.80 14.51
N ARG A 76 -6.99 3.64 13.58
CA ARG A 76 -6.94 2.47 12.69
C ARG A 76 -6.66 1.18 13.47
N ILE A 77 -5.73 1.20 14.42
CA ILE A 77 -5.46 0.05 15.30
C ILE A 77 -6.73 -0.34 16.06
N ALA A 78 -7.48 0.63 16.59
CA ALA A 78 -8.75 0.34 17.25
C ALA A 78 -9.82 -0.24 16.30
N GLN A 79 -9.85 0.19 15.03
CA GLN A 79 -10.78 -0.34 14.02
C GLN A 79 -10.40 -1.74 13.52
N ASP A 80 -9.11 -2.01 13.32
CA ASP A 80 -8.64 -3.26 12.74
C ASP A 80 -8.49 -4.36 13.81
N ASP A 81 -7.99 -4.01 15.00
CA ASP A 81 -7.64 -5.00 16.03
C ASP A 81 -8.69 -5.08 17.15
N ALA A 82 -9.17 -3.93 17.65
CA ALA A 82 -10.07 -3.91 18.82
C ALA A 82 -11.54 -4.11 18.45
N LEU A 83 -12.03 -3.45 17.39
CA LEU A 83 -13.44 -3.49 16.98
C LEU A 83 -13.96 -4.92 16.70
N PRO A 84 -13.25 -5.81 15.97
CA PRO A 84 -13.72 -7.18 15.77
C PRO A 84 -13.84 -7.96 17.08
N ARG A 85 -12.91 -7.74 18.02
CA ARG A 85 -12.90 -8.39 19.34
C ARG A 85 -14.04 -7.91 20.23
N ILE A 86 -14.28 -6.60 20.25
CA ILE A 86 -15.42 -6.01 20.98
C ILE A 86 -16.74 -6.54 20.44
N ARG A 87 -16.89 -6.65 19.11
CA ARG A 87 -18.10 -7.19 18.48
C ARG A 87 -18.30 -8.68 18.81
N ALA A 88 -17.22 -9.46 18.86
CA ALA A 88 -17.29 -10.89 19.17
C ALA A 88 -17.53 -11.21 20.65
N ALA A 89 -17.10 -10.34 21.57
CA ALA A 89 -17.18 -10.59 23.01
C ALA A 89 -18.63 -10.77 23.49
N ARG A 90 -18.84 -11.73 24.40
CA ARG A 90 -20.14 -12.07 25.00
C ARG A 90 -20.27 -11.64 26.46
N SER A 91 -19.16 -11.24 27.08
CA SER A 91 -19.12 -10.69 28.44
C SER A 91 -18.07 -9.58 28.55
N TRP A 92 -18.16 -8.76 29.60
CA TRP A 92 -17.14 -7.74 29.89
C TRP A 92 -15.77 -8.34 30.19
N ALA A 93 -15.71 -9.46 30.92
CA ALA A 93 -14.46 -10.16 31.21
C ALA A 93 -13.77 -10.67 29.92
N GLU A 94 -14.53 -11.27 29.00
CA GLU A 94 -14.02 -11.73 27.70
C GLU A 94 -13.58 -10.56 26.82
N LEU A 95 -14.32 -9.45 26.83
CA LEU A 95 -13.94 -8.22 26.12
C LEU A 95 -12.57 -7.73 26.61
N HIS A 96 -12.41 -7.58 27.93
CA HIS A 96 -11.16 -7.08 28.50
C HIS A 96 -9.98 -8.02 28.28
N ALA A 97 -10.18 -9.34 28.41
CA ALA A 97 -9.15 -10.33 28.14
C ALA A 97 -8.72 -10.33 26.67
N SER A 98 -9.70 -10.29 25.74
CA SER A 98 -9.42 -10.29 24.30
C SER A 98 -8.72 -9.00 23.83
N LEU A 99 -9.07 -7.84 24.40
CA LEU A 99 -8.39 -6.57 24.14
C LEU A 99 -6.99 -6.52 24.74
N ALA A 100 -6.82 -7.06 25.95
CA ALA A 100 -5.53 -7.13 26.60
C ALA A 100 -4.52 -7.98 25.81
N GLY A 101 -4.99 -9.06 25.18
CA GLY A 101 -4.20 -9.91 24.29
C GLY A 101 -3.66 -9.20 23.03
N VAL A 102 -4.24 -8.06 22.64
CA VAL A 102 -3.71 -7.22 21.55
C VAL A 102 -3.18 -5.88 22.05
N GLY A 103 -2.95 -5.73 23.36
CA GLY A 103 -2.38 -4.51 23.90
C GLY A 103 -3.29 -3.29 23.80
N THR A 104 -4.61 -3.51 23.81
CA THR A 104 -5.61 -2.44 23.82
C THR A 104 -6.45 -2.49 25.10
N THR A 105 -7.01 -1.35 25.50
CA THR A 105 -7.88 -1.26 26.67
C THR A 105 -9.21 -0.63 26.31
N TYR A 106 -10.21 -0.85 27.17
CA TYR A 106 -11.53 -0.21 27.05
C TYR A 106 -11.86 0.45 28.38
N ASP A 107 -11.72 1.77 28.43
CA ASP A 107 -11.76 2.55 29.66
C ASP A 107 -12.87 3.61 29.62
N LEU A 108 -13.51 3.84 30.77
CA LEU A 108 -14.45 4.95 30.91
C LEU A 108 -13.71 6.28 30.91
N THR A 109 -14.33 7.31 30.35
CA THR A 109 -13.80 8.67 30.35
C THR A 109 -14.94 9.64 30.60
N GLY A 110 -14.99 10.21 31.80
CA GLY A 110 -16.12 10.99 32.27
C GLY A 110 -17.39 10.14 32.46
N THR A 111 -18.55 10.78 32.39
CA THR A 111 -19.84 10.14 32.75
C THR A 111 -20.28 9.09 31.74
N ASN A 112 -20.26 9.41 30.44
CA ASN A 112 -20.76 8.54 29.37
C ASN A 112 -19.72 8.25 28.27
N GLY A 113 -18.52 8.81 28.40
CA GLY A 113 -17.45 8.62 27.44
C GLY A 113 -16.73 7.29 27.65
N VAL A 114 -16.25 6.75 26.54
CA VAL A 114 -15.39 5.58 26.52
C VAL A 114 -14.22 5.89 25.61
N THR A 115 -13.03 5.52 26.06
CA THR A 115 -11.82 5.52 25.24
C THR A 115 -11.26 4.12 25.10
N ILE A 116 -10.72 3.86 23.91
CA ILE A 116 -9.91 2.69 23.62
C ILE A 116 -8.46 3.12 23.75
N GLY A 117 -7.74 2.50 24.68
CA GLY A 117 -6.31 2.71 24.83
C GLY A 117 -5.53 1.87 23.82
N VAL A 118 -4.57 2.48 23.14
CA VAL A 118 -3.63 1.84 22.22
C VAL A 118 -2.23 2.29 22.61
N GLY A 119 -1.52 1.48 23.39
CA GLY A 119 -0.27 1.89 24.03
C GLY A 119 -0.48 3.14 24.91
N ASN A 120 0.19 4.24 24.56
CA ASN A 120 0.06 5.51 25.27
C ASN A 120 -1.02 6.44 24.70
N GLU A 121 -1.61 6.10 23.54
CA GLU A 121 -2.64 6.91 22.89
C GLU A 121 -4.03 6.42 23.30
N ARG A 122 -5.01 7.32 23.29
CA ARG A 122 -6.42 7.01 23.59
C ARG A 122 -7.33 7.57 22.51
N VAL A 123 -8.27 6.77 22.04
CA VAL A 123 -9.25 7.17 21.01
C VAL A 123 -10.66 6.95 21.52
N LYS A 124 -11.56 7.93 21.31
CA LYS A 124 -12.97 7.78 21.73
C LYS A 124 -13.63 6.63 20.97
N ALA A 125 -14.37 5.79 21.68
CA ALA A 125 -15.06 4.63 21.09
C ALA A 125 -16.01 5.05 19.95
N SER A 126 -16.72 6.16 20.10
CA SER A 126 -17.62 6.70 19.07
C SER A 126 -16.94 7.20 17.80
N ILE A 127 -15.63 7.46 17.83
CA ILE A 127 -14.82 7.79 16.64
C ILE A 127 -14.42 6.52 15.89
N VAL A 128 -14.25 5.41 16.62
CA VAL A 128 -13.88 4.12 16.04
C VAL A 128 -15.12 3.48 15.40
N ASP A 129 -16.21 3.37 16.15
CA ASP A 129 -17.51 2.88 15.68
C ASP A 129 -18.62 3.26 16.69
N ARG A 130 -19.81 3.63 16.20
CA ARG A 130 -20.95 3.94 17.09
C ARG A 130 -21.47 2.71 17.84
N ALA A 131 -21.31 1.50 17.29
CA ALA A 131 -21.74 0.22 17.86
C ALA A 131 -21.03 -0.16 19.16
N ILE A 132 -19.82 0.35 19.37
CA ILE A 132 -18.99 0.03 20.54
C ILE A 132 -19.05 1.10 21.64
N THR A 133 -20.05 1.98 21.58
CA THR A 133 -20.31 2.94 22.65
C THR A 133 -20.82 2.23 23.90
N ARG A 134 -20.53 2.81 25.09
CA ARG A 134 -20.94 2.27 26.40
C ARG A 134 -22.39 1.81 26.40
N THR A 135 -23.32 2.68 26.03
CA THR A 135 -24.76 2.41 26.08
C THR A 135 -25.16 1.22 25.20
N ARG A 136 -24.52 1.03 24.04
CA ARG A 136 -24.81 -0.10 23.16
C ARG A 136 -24.22 -1.39 23.68
N LEU A 137 -23.02 -1.33 24.26
CA LEU A 137 -22.40 -2.50 24.88
C LEU A 137 -23.11 -2.90 26.18
N GLU A 138 -23.54 -1.95 27.02
CA GLU A 138 -24.29 -2.26 28.25
C GLU A 138 -25.63 -2.94 27.95
N LYS A 139 -26.31 -2.54 26.87
CA LYS A 139 -27.52 -3.24 26.40
C LYS A 139 -27.27 -4.68 26.00
N ARG A 140 -26.06 -5.02 25.54
CA ARG A 140 -25.70 -6.35 25.03
C ARG A 140 -25.02 -7.23 26.07
N LEU A 141 -24.16 -6.65 26.90
CA LEU A 141 -23.27 -7.32 27.84
C LEU A 141 -23.68 -7.14 29.32
N GLY A 142 -24.72 -6.33 29.58
CA GLY A 142 -25.13 -5.95 30.94
C GLY A 142 -24.36 -4.75 31.48
N GLY A 143 -24.59 -4.40 32.75
CA GLY A 143 -23.93 -3.26 33.39
C GLY A 143 -22.41 -3.28 33.26
N PHE A 144 -21.80 -2.13 33.00
CA PHE A 144 -20.37 -2.03 32.75
C PHE A 144 -19.53 -2.62 33.89
N GLN A 145 -18.59 -3.50 33.54
CA GLN A 145 -17.57 -3.99 34.47
C GLN A 145 -16.19 -3.46 34.03
N PRO A 146 -15.43 -2.83 34.95
CA PRO A 146 -14.08 -2.39 34.65
C PRO A 146 -13.16 -3.57 34.41
N ARG A 147 -12.05 -3.32 33.71
CA ARG A 147 -10.99 -4.32 33.54
C ARG A 147 -10.40 -4.67 34.90
N ASP A 148 -10.25 -5.97 35.17
CA ASP A 148 -9.47 -6.44 36.31
C ASP A 148 -7.98 -6.09 36.14
N ALA A 149 -7.37 -5.48 37.16
CA ALA A 149 -5.97 -5.12 37.16
C ALA A 149 -5.03 -6.33 37.01
N ALA A 150 -5.52 -7.54 37.35
CA ALA A 150 -4.76 -8.78 37.19
C ALA A 150 -4.59 -9.22 35.73
N ILE A 151 -5.35 -8.68 34.77
CA ILE A 151 -5.23 -9.05 33.36
C ILE A 151 -4.00 -8.36 32.76
N PRO A 152 -2.94 -9.10 32.37
CA PRO A 152 -1.74 -8.51 31.81
C PRO A 152 -2.04 -7.95 30.43
N LEU A 153 -1.65 -6.69 30.20
CA LEU A 153 -1.73 -6.05 28.90
C LEU A 153 -0.50 -6.44 28.08
N VAL A 154 -0.70 -7.05 26.91
CA VAL A 154 0.40 -7.31 25.98
C VAL A 154 0.98 -5.97 25.53
N THR A 155 2.29 -5.78 25.70
CA THR A 155 2.97 -4.60 25.17
C THR A 155 3.01 -4.69 23.66
N ARG A 156 2.40 -3.71 22.97
CA ARG A 156 2.45 -3.63 21.51
C ARG A 156 3.87 -3.26 21.07
N LEU A 157 4.41 -4.01 20.12
CA LEU A 157 5.66 -3.66 19.46
C LEU A 157 5.36 -2.60 18.39
N VAL A 158 6.09 -1.50 18.46
CA VAL A 158 5.92 -0.37 17.54
C VAL A 158 6.08 -0.79 16.07
N ASP A 159 6.92 -1.80 15.82
CA ASP A 159 7.20 -2.30 14.47
C ASP A 159 6.01 -3.02 13.84
N ASP A 160 5.14 -3.63 14.65
CA ASP A 160 3.92 -4.31 14.18
C ASP A 160 2.88 -3.32 13.64
N ASP A 161 2.99 -2.04 14.03
CA ASP A 161 2.04 -1.00 13.65
C ASP A 161 2.44 -0.24 12.38
N ARG A 162 3.56 -0.58 11.75
CA ARG A 162 4.03 0.05 10.52
C ARG A 162 3.26 -0.46 9.29
N PHE A 163 3.00 0.43 8.32
CA PHE A 163 2.49 -0.01 7.01
C PHE A 163 3.61 -0.71 6.22
N THR A 164 3.26 -1.80 5.54
CA THR A 164 4.20 -2.55 4.68
C THR A 164 4.75 -1.67 3.55
N GLU A 165 3.96 -0.72 3.04
CA GLU A 165 4.40 0.23 2.02
C GLU A 165 5.30 1.36 2.56
N ALA A 166 5.43 1.47 3.89
CA ALA A 166 6.24 2.50 4.56
C ALA A 166 7.70 2.05 4.70
N LEU A 167 8.30 1.66 3.57
CA LEU A 167 9.61 1.01 3.47
C LEU A 167 10.71 1.70 4.29
N ARG A 168 10.74 3.04 4.28
CA ARG A 168 11.75 3.85 4.98
C ARG A 168 11.23 4.59 6.21
N ALA A 169 10.10 4.15 6.78
CA ALA A 169 9.53 4.76 7.97
C ALA A 169 10.47 4.73 9.19
N GLU A 170 11.24 3.65 9.37
CA GLU A 170 12.23 3.55 10.45
C GLU A 170 13.36 4.56 10.28
N GLU A 171 13.91 4.67 9.07
CA GLU A 171 14.97 5.64 8.77
C GLU A 171 14.48 7.08 8.98
N TYR A 172 13.25 7.37 8.54
CA TYR A 172 12.61 8.66 8.76
C TYR A 172 12.40 8.94 10.25
N ARG A 173 11.87 7.96 11.00
CA ARG A 173 11.65 8.06 12.44
C ARG A 173 12.96 8.29 13.20
N ALA A 174 14.01 7.54 12.87
CA ALA A 174 15.34 7.71 13.45
C ALA A 174 15.88 9.12 13.17
N ALA A 175 15.71 9.64 11.95
CA ALA A 175 16.10 11.02 11.62
C ALA A 175 15.30 12.06 12.45
N CYS A 176 13.99 11.85 12.64
CA CYS A 176 13.16 12.68 13.53
C CYS A 176 13.62 12.63 14.99
N GLU A 177 13.93 11.45 15.51
CA GLU A 177 14.38 11.27 16.90
C GLU A 177 15.76 11.91 17.14
N GLN A 178 16.70 11.73 16.21
CA GLN A 178 18.00 12.40 16.25
C GLN A 178 17.84 13.93 16.24
N TRP A 179 16.96 14.45 15.39
CA TRP A 179 16.67 15.88 15.34
C TRP A 179 16.02 16.40 16.62
N ARG A 180 15.04 15.67 17.18
CA ARG A 180 14.39 16.02 18.47
C ARG A 180 15.41 16.06 19.60
N LYS A 181 16.27 15.04 19.70
CA LYS A 181 17.34 14.98 20.70
C LYS A 181 18.26 16.19 20.61
N LEU A 182 18.67 16.57 19.38
CA LEU A 182 19.47 17.77 19.17
C LEU A 182 18.75 19.05 19.63
N GLN A 183 17.45 19.18 19.38
CA GLN A 183 16.66 20.33 19.82
C GLN A 183 16.52 20.37 21.34
N ASP A 184 16.27 19.24 21.97
CA ASP A 184 16.19 19.12 23.43
C ASP A 184 17.53 19.45 24.09
N ASP A 185 18.64 18.97 23.53
CA ASP A 185 19.99 19.27 24.01
C ASP A 185 20.30 20.76 23.85
N LYS A 186 19.91 21.38 22.72
CA LYS A 186 20.00 22.84 22.52
C LYS A 186 19.14 23.60 23.53
N ARG A 187 17.92 23.15 23.82
CA ARG A 187 17.03 23.75 24.82
C ARG A 187 17.64 23.67 26.21
N LYS A 188 18.11 22.51 26.63
CA LYS A 188 18.78 22.29 27.91
C LYS A 188 20.06 23.12 28.04
N ALA A 189 20.86 23.22 26.99
CA ALA A 189 22.08 24.04 26.97
C ALA A 189 21.78 25.56 27.04
N ARG A 190 20.65 26.01 26.50
CA ARG A 190 20.18 27.40 26.67
C ARG A 190 19.71 27.64 28.10
N ALA A 191 18.85 26.77 28.64
CA ALA A 191 18.36 26.86 30.01
C ALA A 191 19.52 26.86 31.04
N GLY A 192 20.49 25.96 30.88
CA GLY A 192 21.68 25.90 31.73
C GLY A 192 22.53 27.17 31.66
N ARG A 193 22.70 27.77 30.47
CA ARG A 193 23.38 29.07 30.33
C ARG A 193 22.65 30.18 31.08
N THR A 194 21.33 30.25 30.97
CA THR A 194 20.53 31.25 31.70
C THR A 194 20.68 31.11 33.22
N THR A 195 20.78 29.88 33.74
CA THR A 195 21.02 29.61 35.17
C THR A 195 22.47 29.89 35.61
N GLU A 196 23.42 29.98 34.68
CA GLU A 196 24.83 30.29 34.94
C GLU A 196 25.13 31.79 34.87
N ILE A 197 24.22 32.62 34.31
CA ILE A 197 24.33 34.09 34.33
C ILE A 197 24.31 34.58 35.78
N GLY A 198 25.45 35.10 36.26
CA GLY A 198 25.64 35.60 37.62
C GLY A 198 26.45 34.68 38.56
N LYS A 199 26.86 33.48 38.13
CA LYS A 199 27.75 32.60 38.91
C LYS A 199 29.23 32.91 38.61
N PRO A 200 30.13 32.78 39.60
CA PRO A 200 31.56 33.02 39.38
C PRO A 200 32.11 32.03 38.34
N VAL A 201 32.83 32.56 37.36
CA VAL A 201 33.52 31.75 36.34
C VAL A 201 34.67 31.02 37.03
N THR A 202 34.54 29.70 37.13
CA THR A 202 35.51 28.80 37.75
C THR A 202 36.20 27.94 36.69
N ALA A 203 37.38 27.37 37.02
CA ALA A 203 38.09 26.45 36.14
C ALA A 203 37.21 25.30 35.62
N THR A 204 36.27 24.80 36.44
CA THR A 204 35.30 23.77 36.06
C THR A 204 34.30 24.24 35.00
N THR A 205 33.85 25.50 35.06
CA THR A 205 32.95 26.07 34.03
C THR A 205 33.66 26.25 32.69
N ILE A 206 34.92 26.67 32.70
CA ILE A 206 35.76 26.80 31.49
C ILE A 206 36.01 25.41 30.88
N ALA A 207 36.36 24.41 31.69
CA ALA A 207 36.56 23.04 31.24
C ALA A 207 35.28 22.42 30.64
N ARG A 208 34.10 22.67 31.24
CA ARG A 208 32.81 22.23 30.67
C ARG A 208 32.45 22.93 29.36
N ALA A 209 32.77 24.22 29.22
CA ALA A 209 32.57 24.96 27.98
C ALA A 209 33.46 24.40 26.86
N ALA A 210 34.75 24.20 27.14
CA ALA A 210 35.71 23.61 26.19
C ALA A 210 35.31 22.17 25.77
N ALA A 211 34.86 21.33 26.71
CA ALA A 211 34.38 19.99 26.41
C ALA A 211 33.11 20.00 25.51
N ARG A 212 32.21 20.97 25.70
CA ARG A 212 31.02 21.15 24.85
C ARG A 212 31.40 21.60 23.44
N GLU A 213 32.37 22.50 23.30
CA GLU A 213 32.87 22.96 22.00
C GLU A 213 33.53 21.80 21.22
N GLN A 214 34.39 21.03 21.87
CA GLN A 214 35.01 19.85 21.27
C GLN A 214 33.98 18.79 20.87
N ALA A 215 32.95 18.55 21.69
CA ALA A 215 31.85 17.66 21.35
C ALA A 215 31.02 18.18 20.16
N SER A 216 30.78 19.49 20.10
CA SER A 216 30.04 20.12 18.99
C SER A 216 30.83 20.13 17.68
N ALA A 217 32.16 20.25 17.72
CA ALA A 217 33.03 20.20 16.55
C ALA A 217 33.14 18.78 15.97
N LYS A 218 33.03 17.74 16.81
CA LYS A 218 33.00 16.32 16.38
C LYS A 218 31.63 15.86 15.90
N ALA A 219 30.54 16.44 16.41
CA ALA A 219 29.19 16.10 15.96
C ALA A 219 28.93 16.73 14.58
N GLY A 220 28.92 15.89 13.53
CA GLY A 220 28.53 16.33 12.18
C GLY A 220 27.18 17.07 12.17
N LYS A 221 26.96 17.93 11.17
CA LYS A 221 25.72 18.73 11.06
C LYS A 221 24.52 17.82 10.81
N VAL A 222 23.74 17.50 11.85
CA VAL A 222 22.45 16.80 11.72
C VAL A 222 21.50 17.70 10.93
N LYS A 223 21.08 17.25 9.74
CA LYS A 223 20.13 17.96 8.89
C LYS A 223 18.72 17.85 9.48
N ARG A 224 17.92 18.91 9.36
CA ARG A 224 16.50 18.86 9.71
C ARG A 224 15.81 17.82 8.80
N PRO A 225 15.10 16.84 9.36
CA PRO A 225 14.35 15.88 8.56
C PRO A 225 13.19 16.59 7.85
N PRO A 226 12.79 16.08 6.67
CA PRO A 226 11.57 16.50 5.98
C PRO A 226 10.32 16.43 6.89
N PRO A 227 9.23 17.14 6.54
CA PRO A 227 8.04 17.25 7.41
C PRO A 227 7.22 15.95 7.54
N ASP A 228 7.28 15.08 6.52
CA ASP A 228 6.57 13.81 6.45
C ASP A 228 7.38 12.77 5.67
N LEU A 229 6.93 11.51 5.74
CA LEU A 229 7.53 10.39 5.04
C LEU A 229 7.49 10.56 3.51
N GLN A 230 6.48 11.23 2.96
CA GLN A 230 6.41 11.51 1.52
C GLN A 230 7.57 12.39 1.06
N SER A 231 7.77 13.50 1.76
CA SER A 231 8.87 14.44 1.54
C SER A 231 10.22 13.78 1.82
N PHE A 232 10.26 12.81 2.75
CA PHE A 232 11.45 11.98 2.96
C PHE A 232 11.79 11.15 1.72
N TYR A 233 10.83 10.52 1.07
CA TYR A 233 11.07 9.82 -0.19
C TYR A 233 11.60 10.77 -1.28
N TYR A 234 10.99 11.94 -1.46
CA TYR A 234 11.51 12.94 -2.41
C TYR A 234 12.94 13.38 -2.10
N ALA A 235 13.28 13.58 -0.82
CA ALA A 235 14.62 13.99 -0.39
C ALA A 235 15.72 12.96 -0.72
N HIS A 236 15.34 11.70 -1.00
CA HIS A 236 16.25 10.62 -1.38
C HIS A 236 16.10 10.20 -2.85
N GLY A 237 15.39 10.98 -3.66
CA GLY A 237 15.20 10.70 -5.08
C GLY A 237 14.21 9.56 -5.36
N GLU A 238 13.38 9.18 -4.39
CA GLU A 238 12.42 8.07 -4.51
C GLU A 238 11.03 8.57 -4.94
N GLY A 239 10.97 9.26 -6.09
CA GLY A 239 9.74 9.89 -6.58
C GLY A 239 8.57 8.91 -6.75
N VAL A 240 8.84 7.71 -7.28
CA VAL A 240 7.82 6.65 -7.47
C VAL A 240 7.20 6.22 -6.14
N LEU A 241 8.01 6.10 -5.08
CA LEU A 241 7.51 5.77 -3.73
C LEU A 241 6.75 6.95 -3.13
N ALA A 242 7.26 8.17 -3.32
CA ALA A 242 6.63 9.40 -2.82
C ALA A 242 5.23 9.61 -3.41
N GLU A 243 5.04 9.41 -4.70
CA GLU A 243 3.73 9.56 -5.36
C GLU A 243 2.74 8.48 -4.96
N ARG A 244 3.22 7.26 -4.75
CA ARG A 244 2.38 6.13 -4.32
C ARG A 244 1.96 6.23 -2.85
N TRP A 245 2.79 6.82 -2.00
CA TRP A 245 2.61 6.77 -0.55
C TRP A 245 1.24 7.29 -0.05
N PRO A 246 0.72 8.45 -0.50
CA PRO A 246 -0.62 8.91 -0.15
C PRO A 246 -1.75 7.98 -0.62
N HIS A 247 -1.49 7.20 -1.68
CA HIS A 247 -2.49 6.37 -2.37
C HIS A 247 -2.27 4.86 -2.16
N ARG A 248 -1.44 4.48 -1.18
CA ARG A 248 -1.01 3.09 -0.95
C ARG A 248 -2.13 2.05 -0.91
N HIS A 249 -3.29 2.41 -0.36
CA HIS A 249 -4.45 1.50 -0.24
C HIS A 249 -5.17 1.20 -1.55
N ARG A 250 -4.84 1.89 -2.65
CA ARG A 250 -5.58 1.82 -3.92
C ARG A 250 -4.71 1.54 -5.14
N VAL A 251 -3.40 1.72 -5.05
CA VAL A 251 -2.50 1.53 -6.18
C VAL A 251 -2.13 0.05 -6.30
N SER A 252 -2.13 -0.48 -7.53
CA SER A 252 -1.68 -1.83 -7.81
C SER A 252 -0.24 -2.04 -7.34
N GLY A 253 0.11 -3.28 -7.01
CA GLY A 253 1.49 -3.66 -6.67
C GLY A 253 2.50 -3.19 -7.73
N PHE A 254 3.77 -3.08 -7.32
CA PHE A 254 4.85 -2.82 -8.26
C PHE A 254 4.96 -3.96 -9.28
N PRO A 255 5.50 -3.71 -10.49
CA PRO A 255 5.96 -4.77 -11.37
C PRO A 255 6.90 -5.70 -10.61
N SER A 256 6.70 -7.00 -10.74
CA SER A 256 7.33 -7.95 -9.83
C SER A 256 7.64 -9.31 -10.45
N LEU A 257 8.67 -9.94 -9.91
CA LEU A 257 9.12 -11.29 -10.21
C LEU A 257 8.69 -12.21 -9.07
N HIS A 258 8.09 -13.35 -9.38
CA HIS A 258 7.57 -14.30 -8.40
C HIS A 258 8.19 -15.68 -8.61
N GLY A 259 8.37 -16.43 -7.53
CA GLY A 259 8.85 -17.80 -7.61
C GLY A 259 8.72 -18.54 -6.29
N GLY A 260 8.88 -19.87 -6.34
CA GLY A 260 8.98 -20.69 -5.14
C GLY A 260 10.30 -20.39 -4.45
N ARG A 261 10.28 -20.02 -3.17
CA ARG A 261 11.52 -19.73 -2.44
C ARG A 261 12.35 -21.00 -2.31
N ARG A 262 13.60 -20.95 -2.75
CA ARG A 262 14.53 -22.07 -2.65
C ARG A 262 14.81 -22.38 -1.18
N ALA A 263 14.71 -23.66 -0.80
CA ALA A 263 14.99 -24.10 0.56
C ALA A 263 16.43 -23.76 0.97
N GLY A 264 16.59 -23.06 2.10
CA GLY A 264 17.90 -22.61 2.59
C GLY A 264 18.48 -21.37 1.89
N ALA A 265 17.74 -20.72 0.97
CA ALA A 265 18.18 -19.46 0.39
C ALA A 265 18.16 -18.34 1.42
N VAL A 266 19.35 -17.92 1.86
CA VAL A 266 19.55 -16.65 2.57
C VAL A 266 19.67 -15.58 1.50
N SER A 267 18.82 -14.55 1.57
CA SER A 267 18.91 -13.41 0.66
C SER A 267 20.32 -12.82 0.74
N THR A 268 20.97 -12.66 -0.39
CA THR A 268 22.33 -12.14 -0.43
C THR A 268 22.32 -10.65 -0.09
N HIS A 269 23.13 -10.24 0.88
CA HIS A 269 23.25 -8.83 1.26
C HIS A 269 23.83 -7.95 0.14
N VAL A 270 24.46 -8.53 -0.89
CA VAL A 270 25.08 -7.80 -2.00
C VAL A 270 24.81 -8.53 -3.31
N ILE A 271 24.39 -7.77 -4.33
CA ILE A 271 24.11 -8.24 -5.68
C ILE A 271 24.56 -7.15 -6.65
N GLU A 272 25.66 -7.37 -7.36
CA GLU A 272 26.11 -6.53 -8.48
C GLU A 272 26.03 -5.02 -8.27
N GLY A 273 26.67 -4.54 -7.21
CA GLY A 273 26.69 -3.11 -6.89
C GLY A 273 25.43 -2.59 -6.19
N TYR A 274 24.48 -3.47 -5.87
CA TYR A 274 23.37 -3.20 -4.95
C TYR A 274 23.59 -3.90 -3.62
N THR A 275 23.28 -3.21 -2.53
CA THR A 275 23.33 -3.72 -1.17
C THR A 275 21.92 -3.79 -0.60
N GLY A 276 21.59 -4.89 0.07
CA GLY A 276 20.32 -5.11 0.75
C GLY A 276 20.29 -4.43 2.12
N TYR A 277 19.31 -3.56 2.33
CA TYR A 277 19.02 -2.89 3.59
C TYR A 277 17.67 -3.39 4.12
N PRO A 278 17.58 -3.83 5.39
CA PRO A 278 16.30 -4.19 6.00
C PRO A 278 15.30 -3.04 5.92
N CYS A 279 14.03 -3.35 5.65
CA CYS A 279 12.96 -2.37 5.54
C CYS A 279 11.65 -2.94 6.08
N ALA A 280 10.56 -2.18 5.96
CA ALA A 280 9.25 -2.58 6.48
C ALA A 280 8.70 -3.90 5.96
N ASP A 281 9.09 -4.25 4.74
CA ASP A 281 8.56 -5.39 4.03
C ASP A 281 9.70 -6.09 3.29
N GLY A 282 10.57 -6.75 4.07
CA GLY A 282 11.72 -7.49 3.56
C GLY A 282 12.99 -6.64 3.44
N MET A 283 13.67 -6.73 2.29
CA MET A 283 14.93 -6.03 2.03
C MET A 283 14.84 -5.12 0.81
N ARG A 284 15.26 -3.87 0.97
CA ARG A 284 15.43 -2.93 -0.13
C ARG A 284 16.85 -2.99 -0.67
N TYR A 285 17.01 -3.13 -1.97
CA TYR A 285 18.29 -3.11 -2.65
C TYR A 285 18.56 -1.74 -3.24
N ALA A 286 19.69 -1.14 -2.88
CA ALA A 286 20.11 0.18 -3.36
C ALA A 286 21.63 0.23 -3.51
N ARG A 287 22.15 1.15 -4.33
CA ARG A 287 23.61 1.33 -4.53
C ARG A 287 24.33 1.90 -3.30
N GLY A 288 23.59 2.33 -2.30
CA GLY A 288 24.10 2.87 -1.05
C GLY A 288 22.96 3.14 -0.07
N PRO A 289 23.27 3.46 1.20
CA PRO A 289 22.25 3.58 2.24
C PRO A 289 21.27 4.74 1.98
N GLN A 290 21.74 5.83 1.36
CA GLN A 290 20.91 7.00 1.02
C GLN A 290 20.48 7.03 -0.45
N ALA A 291 20.89 6.05 -1.24
CA ALA A 291 20.53 5.95 -2.65
C ALA A 291 19.08 5.48 -2.79
N PRO A 292 18.40 5.86 -3.89
CA PRO A 292 17.04 5.41 -4.15
C PRO A 292 16.96 3.88 -4.25
N THR A 293 15.85 3.34 -3.81
CA THR A 293 15.57 1.91 -3.88
C THR A 293 15.40 1.46 -5.33
N ALA A 294 16.18 0.44 -5.72
CA ALA A 294 16.11 -0.16 -7.04
C ALA A 294 15.05 -1.26 -7.10
N PHE A 295 15.10 -2.22 -6.17
CA PHE A 295 14.16 -3.33 -6.06
C PHE A 295 14.00 -3.79 -4.60
N LEU A 296 12.91 -4.49 -4.29
CA LEU A 296 12.60 -5.04 -2.96
C LEU A 296 12.52 -6.56 -3.02
N ASP A 297 13.21 -7.25 -2.12
CA ASP A 297 13.01 -8.68 -1.86
C ASP A 297 12.05 -8.87 -0.69
N ARG A 298 10.87 -9.40 -0.99
CA ARG A 298 9.82 -9.73 0.00
C ARG A 298 9.76 -11.22 0.31
N GLY A 299 10.72 -12.01 -0.15
CA GLY A 299 10.71 -13.45 0.05
C GLY A 299 10.35 -14.22 -1.23
N PRO A 300 9.06 -14.51 -1.50
CA PRO A 300 8.60 -15.20 -2.72
C PRO A 300 8.33 -14.23 -3.89
N ARG A 301 8.57 -12.93 -3.67
CA ARG A 301 8.28 -11.85 -4.60
C ARG A 301 9.39 -10.81 -4.56
N ILE A 302 9.84 -10.37 -5.72
CA ILE A 302 10.77 -9.26 -5.88
C ILE A 302 10.09 -8.14 -6.66
N ASP A 303 9.92 -6.97 -6.04
CA ASP A 303 9.35 -5.79 -6.69
C ASP A 303 10.44 -4.94 -7.34
N VAL A 304 10.25 -4.54 -8.58
CA VAL A 304 11.14 -3.61 -9.28
C VAL A 304 10.56 -2.21 -9.17
N ILE A 305 11.31 -1.29 -8.55
CA ILE A 305 10.89 0.09 -8.30
C ILE A 305 11.52 1.04 -9.31
N ALA A 306 12.84 0.94 -9.50
CA ALA A 306 13.55 1.81 -10.42
C ALA A 306 13.27 1.40 -11.88
N ASP A 307 13.12 2.40 -12.73
CA ASP A 307 12.85 2.21 -14.15
C ASP A 307 14.14 2.14 -14.98
N ASP A 308 15.11 1.33 -14.52
CA ASP A 308 16.39 1.16 -15.19
C ASP A 308 16.74 -0.32 -15.42
N ASP A 309 17.42 -0.60 -16.53
CA ASP A 309 17.73 -1.97 -16.94
C ASP A 309 18.75 -2.65 -16.00
N ALA A 310 19.63 -1.88 -15.35
CA ALA A 310 20.59 -2.43 -14.39
C ALA A 310 19.89 -2.91 -13.11
N ALA A 311 18.90 -2.16 -12.61
CA ALA A 311 18.05 -2.56 -11.49
C ALA A 311 17.20 -3.79 -11.84
N LEU A 312 16.62 -3.82 -13.04
CA LEU A 312 15.85 -4.97 -13.52
C LEU A 312 16.72 -6.23 -13.66
N LEU A 313 17.93 -6.09 -14.20
CA LEU A 313 18.90 -7.19 -14.30
C LEU A 313 19.34 -7.69 -12.91
N GLY A 314 19.62 -6.77 -11.98
CA GLY A 314 19.93 -7.10 -10.58
C GLY A 314 18.79 -7.86 -9.90
N ALA A 315 17.55 -7.40 -10.09
CA ALA A 315 16.35 -8.07 -9.60
C ALA A 315 16.15 -9.46 -10.24
N LEU A 316 16.40 -9.61 -11.54
CA LEU A 316 16.30 -10.89 -12.24
C LEU A 316 17.34 -11.89 -11.77
N ARG A 317 18.57 -11.45 -11.51
CA ARG A 317 19.65 -12.26 -10.94
C ARG A 317 19.32 -12.68 -9.51
N LEU A 318 18.78 -11.75 -8.71
CA LEU A 318 18.29 -12.08 -7.38
C LEU A 318 17.17 -13.12 -7.45
N ALA A 319 16.21 -12.96 -8.36
CA ALA A 319 15.14 -13.92 -8.57
C ALA A 319 15.68 -15.31 -8.95
N ALA A 320 16.64 -15.37 -9.87
CA ALA A 320 17.28 -16.62 -10.27
C ALA A 320 18.05 -17.30 -9.13
N TRP A 321 18.59 -16.51 -8.19
CA TRP A 321 19.27 -17.03 -7.00
C TRP A 321 18.30 -17.51 -5.92
N ASN A 322 17.32 -16.68 -5.57
CA ASN A 322 16.38 -16.90 -4.47
C ASN A 322 15.29 -17.92 -4.80
N PHE A 323 14.92 -18.06 -6.07
CA PHE A 323 13.82 -18.92 -6.48
C PHE A 323 14.31 -20.29 -6.96
N ASP A 324 13.43 -21.27 -6.95
CA ASP A 324 13.64 -22.67 -7.35
C ASP A 324 13.78 -22.88 -8.87
N GLY A 325 14.35 -21.90 -9.58
CA GLY A 325 14.57 -21.95 -11.02
C GLY A 325 13.33 -21.64 -11.87
N LYS A 326 12.19 -21.30 -11.25
CA LYS A 326 10.96 -20.90 -11.95
C LYS A 326 10.54 -19.50 -11.54
N VAL A 327 10.68 -18.55 -12.47
CA VAL A 327 10.29 -17.15 -12.27
C VAL A 327 9.10 -16.80 -13.15
N SER A 328 8.06 -16.24 -12.54
CA SER A 328 6.89 -15.67 -13.23
C SER A 328 6.87 -14.16 -13.08
N VAL A 329 6.55 -13.45 -14.17
CA VAL A 329 6.62 -11.98 -14.22
C VAL A 329 5.23 -11.38 -14.12
N SER A 330 5.02 -10.35 -13.30
CA SER A 330 3.80 -9.54 -13.31
C SER A 330 4.15 -8.08 -13.59
N GLY A 331 3.36 -7.42 -14.42
CA GLY A 331 3.60 -6.03 -14.81
C GLY A 331 2.96 -5.72 -16.16
N SER A 332 3.22 -4.51 -16.65
CA SER A 332 2.75 -4.07 -17.97
C SER A 332 3.37 -4.91 -19.10
N ALA A 333 2.74 -4.89 -20.28
CA ALA A 333 3.29 -5.56 -21.46
C ALA A 333 4.71 -5.06 -21.80
N ALA A 334 4.95 -3.74 -21.67
CA ALA A 334 6.27 -3.15 -21.86
C ALA A 334 7.30 -3.66 -20.84
N PHE A 335 6.90 -3.83 -19.58
CA PHE A 335 7.78 -4.39 -18.55
C PHE A 335 8.13 -5.85 -18.84
N ARG A 336 7.14 -6.67 -19.21
CA ARG A 336 7.35 -8.09 -19.59
C ARG A 336 8.31 -8.23 -20.77
N GLU A 337 8.18 -7.35 -21.77
CA GLU A 337 9.07 -7.34 -22.93
C GLU A 337 10.51 -6.99 -22.55
N ARG A 338 10.70 -6.00 -21.67
CA ARG A 338 12.02 -5.63 -21.13
C ARG A 338 12.66 -6.77 -20.35
N VAL A 339 11.88 -7.45 -19.49
CA VAL A 339 12.36 -8.61 -18.72
C VAL A 339 12.84 -9.72 -19.66
N TYR A 340 12.06 -10.05 -20.69
CA TYR A 340 12.42 -11.09 -21.66
C TYR A 340 13.70 -10.75 -22.43
N THR A 341 13.78 -9.51 -22.92
CA THR A 341 14.93 -9.02 -23.70
C THR A 341 16.22 -9.06 -22.87
N LEU A 342 16.18 -8.55 -21.64
CA LEU A 342 17.34 -8.60 -20.73
C LEU A 342 17.69 -10.03 -20.33
N ALA A 343 16.70 -10.87 -20.02
CA ALA A 343 16.93 -12.26 -19.69
C ALA A 343 17.63 -13.00 -20.83
N LYS A 344 17.25 -12.74 -22.07
CA LYS A 344 17.91 -13.31 -23.25
C LYS A 344 19.34 -12.82 -23.40
N ALA A 345 19.55 -11.50 -23.35
CA ALA A 345 20.88 -10.90 -23.50
C ALA A 345 21.90 -11.41 -22.46
N HIS A 346 21.43 -11.79 -21.28
CA HIS A 346 22.27 -12.24 -20.17
C HIS A 346 22.18 -13.75 -19.87
N GLY A 347 21.56 -14.56 -20.75
CA GLY A 347 21.50 -16.02 -20.60
C GLY A 347 20.58 -16.52 -19.46
N LEU A 348 19.69 -15.67 -18.95
CA LEU A 348 18.73 -15.96 -17.88
C LEU A 348 17.33 -16.31 -18.40
N SER A 349 17.13 -16.34 -19.72
CA SER A 349 15.84 -16.69 -20.34
C SER A 349 15.36 -18.08 -19.90
N GLY A 350 16.26 -18.99 -19.54
CA GLY A 350 16.00 -20.33 -18.99
C GLY A 350 15.08 -20.35 -17.75
N VAL A 351 15.24 -19.36 -16.87
CA VAL A 351 14.59 -19.29 -15.55
C VAL A 351 13.15 -18.77 -15.63
N LEU A 352 12.79 -18.10 -16.73
CA LEU A 352 11.45 -17.57 -16.95
C LEU A 352 10.47 -18.70 -17.27
N ASN A 353 9.35 -18.77 -16.54
CA ASN A 353 8.37 -19.85 -16.65
C ASN A 353 7.01 -19.40 -17.22
N ASP A 354 6.83 -18.11 -17.52
CA ASP A 354 5.57 -17.66 -18.11
C ASP A 354 5.30 -18.32 -19.48
N PRO A 355 4.05 -18.72 -19.79
CA PRO A 355 3.72 -19.46 -21.02
C PRO A 355 4.05 -18.73 -22.33
N ASP A 356 3.98 -17.40 -22.35
CA ASP A 356 4.40 -16.58 -23.49
C ASP A 356 5.92 -16.63 -23.69
N PHE A 357 6.73 -16.52 -22.65
CA PHE A 357 8.19 -16.62 -22.74
C PHE A 357 8.65 -18.03 -23.14
N VAL A 358 8.02 -19.08 -22.60
CA VAL A 358 8.29 -20.48 -22.99
C VAL A 358 8.03 -20.67 -24.50
N ARG A 359 6.88 -20.19 -25.00
CA ARG A 359 6.55 -20.28 -26.43
C ARG A 359 7.54 -19.54 -27.32
N ARG A 360 7.91 -18.30 -26.94
CA ARG A 360 8.89 -17.51 -27.69
C ARG A 360 10.26 -18.19 -27.77
N ARG A 361 10.76 -18.72 -26.64
CA ARG A 361 12.02 -19.50 -26.62
C ARG A 361 11.97 -20.71 -27.54
N ALA A 362 10.86 -21.46 -27.56
CA ALA A 362 10.72 -22.63 -28.42
C ALA A 362 10.77 -22.27 -29.92
N VAL A 363 10.13 -21.16 -30.31
CA VAL A 363 10.18 -20.64 -31.69
C VAL A 363 11.61 -20.22 -32.05
N GLU A 364 12.31 -19.52 -31.17
CA GLU A 364 13.68 -19.07 -31.39
C GLU A 364 14.67 -20.23 -31.52
N VAL A 365 14.59 -21.24 -30.65
CA VAL A 365 15.41 -22.46 -30.73
C VAL A 365 15.13 -23.19 -32.05
N SER A 366 13.86 -23.28 -32.46
CA SER A 366 13.48 -23.89 -33.74
C SER A 366 14.07 -23.13 -34.93
N HIS A 367 14.07 -21.79 -34.89
CA HIS A 367 14.65 -20.96 -35.94
C HIS A 367 16.18 -21.06 -35.97
N HIS A 368 16.83 -21.11 -34.79
CA HIS A 368 18.27 -21.30 -34.70
C HIS A 368 18.71 -22.66 -35.25
N LEU A 369 18.01 -23.74 -34.89
CA LEU A 369 18.28 -25.08 -35.43
C LEU A 369 18.08 -25.15 -36.95
N LYS A 370 17.04 -24.51 -37.48
CA LYS A 370 16.82 -24.40 -38.93
C LYS A 370 17.95 -23.65 -39.62
N ASN A 371 18.37 -22.51 -39.08
CA ASN A 371 19.47 -21.73 -39.64
C ASN A 371 20.80 -22.48 -39.57
N GLN A 372 21.06 -23.21 -38.49
CA GLN A 372 22.25 -24.03 -38.35
C GLN A 372 22.25 -25.19 -39.36
N ALA A 373 21.12 -25.86 -39.56
CA ALA A 373 20.98 -26.90 -40.58
C ALA A 373 21.25 -26.36 -41.99
N VAL A 374 20.72 -25.18 -42.33
CA VAL A 374 21.01 -24.51 -43.61
C VAL A 374 22.50 -24.22 -43.75
N SER A 375 23.16 -23.70 -42.71
CA SER A 375 24.60 -23.40 -42.77
C SER A 375 25.50 -24.64 -42.92
N VAL A 376 25.08 -25.79 -42.35
CA VAL A 376 25.80 -27.07 -42.50
C VAL A 376 25.64 -27.62 -43.93
N VAL A 377 24.44 -27.48 -44.51
CA VAL A 377 24.19 -27.88 -45.91
C VAL A 377 24.99 -26.98 -46.86
N ASP A 378 25.01 -25.67 -46.65
CA ASP A 378 25.82 -24.73 -47.46
C ASP A 378 27.32 -25.01 -47.32
N SER A 379 27.80 -25.34 -46.12
CA SER A 379 29.20 -25.73 -45.90
C SER A 379 29.55 -27.06 -46.58
N ALA A 380 28.63 -28.04 -46.55
CA ALA A 380 28.82 -29.32 -47.24
C ALA A 380 28.83 -29.16 -48.76
N VAL A 381 27.98 -28.29 -49.31
CA VAL A 381 27.96 -27.94 -50.74
C VAL A 381 29.23 -27.19 -51.16
N ALA A 382 29.75 -26.32 -50.30
CA ALA A 382 31.02 -25.63 -50.53
C ALA A 382 32.22 -26.60 -50.53
N ILE A 383 32.26 -27.57 -49.60
CA ILE A 383 33.30 -28.61 -49.56
C ILE A 383 33.20 -29.54 -50.78
N ALA A 384 31.99 -29.92 -51.19
CA ALA A 384 31.78 -30.72 -52.40
C ALA A 384 32.21 -30.00 -53.69
N SER A 385 32.23 -28.65 -53.70
CA SER A 385 32.70 -27.84 -54.83
C SER A 385 34.23 -27.66 -54.89
N ILE A 386 34.97 -28.11 -53.86
CA ILE A 386 36.45 -28.00 -53.78
C ILE A 386 37.13 -29.34 -54.16
N LEU A 387 36.38 -30.45 -54.21
CA LEU A 387 36.89 -31.74 -54.66
C LEU A 387 36.88 -31.81 -56.20
N PRO A 388 37.97 -32.26 -56.85
CA PRO A 388 37.95 -32.49 -58.30
C PRO A 388 36.97 -33.62 -58.63
N PRO A 389 36.32 -33.60 -59.81
CA PRO A 389 35.49 -34.71 -60.24
C PRO A 389 36.37 -35.97 -60.34
N THR A 390 36.15 -36.93 -59.46
CA THR A 390 36.69 -38.27 -59.63
C THR A 390 35.81 -39.00 -60.64
N ASP A 391 36.29 -39.06 -61.88
CA ASP A 391 35.86 -40.07 -62.85
C ASP A 391 36.05 -41.45 -62.21
N THR A 392 34.94 -42.06 -61.83
CA THR A 392 34.89 -43.49 -61.58
C THR A 392 33.74 -44.00 -62.43
N ASP A 393 34.09 -44.29 -63.69
CA ASP A 393 33.39 -45.28 -64.49
C ASP A 393 33.43 -46.59 -63.69
N LEU A 394 32.29 -46.97 -63.11
CA LEU A 394 32.06 -48.33 -62.65
C LEU A 394 30.75 -48.83 -63.25
N ASP A 395 30.93 -49.91 -63.99
CA ASP A 395 30.00 -50.54 -64.90
C ASP A 395 28.60 -50.78 -64.33
N LEU A 396 27.65 -50.37 -65.16
CA LEU A 396 26.23 -50.62 -65.05
C LEU A 396 25.93 -51.99 -65.66
N ASP A 397 26.20 -53.09 -64.95
CA ASP A 397 25.56 -54.39 -65.23
C ASP A 397 25.79 -55.37 -64.07
N THR A 398 24.84 -55.41 -63.14
CA THR A 398 24.31 -56.61 -62.46
C THR A 398 23.38 -56.14 -61.32
N ILE A 399 22.08 -56.03 -61.63
CA ILE A 399 21.00 -55.86 -60.65
C ILE A 399 20.11 -57.10 -60.75
N PRO A 400 20.01 -57.98 -59.73
CA PRO A 400 18.94 -58.96 -59.70
C PRO A 400 17.65 -58.29 -59.23
N ALA A 401 16.60 -58.48 -60.02
CA ALA A 401 15.26 -57.96 -59.80
C ALA A 401 14.63 -58.46 -58.49
N ALA A 402 14.11 -57.53 -57.68
CA ALA A 402 13.15 -57.83 -56.62
C ALA A 402 11.90 -56.99 -56.82
N GLN A 403 10.79 -57.68 -56.97
CA GLN A 403 9.51 -57.20 -57.46
C GLN A 403 8.77 -56.32 -56.45
N ASN A 404 8.12 -55.30 -56.99
CA ASN A 404 7.20 -54.40 -56.32
C ASN A 404 5.84 -55.09 -56.10
N THR A 405 5.43 -55.29 -54.84
CA THR A 405 4.04 -55.58 -54.51
C THR A 405 3.55 -54.70 -53.38
N ARG A 406 2.74 -53.71 -53.74
CA ARG A 406 1.74 -53.06 -52.87
C ARG A 406 0.74 -54.12 -52.38
N ARG A 407 0.51 -54.22 -51.08
CA ARG A 407 -0.76 -54.71 -50.53
C ARG A 407 -1.14 -53.96 -49.25
N ARG A 408 -2.43 -53.58 -49.21
CA ARG A 408 -3.19 -53.00 -48.10
C ARG A 408 -3.17 -53.91 -46.87
N PRO A 409 -3.34 -53.38 -45.64
CA PRO A 409 -3.81 -54.16 -44.52
C PRO A 409 -5.33 -53.97 -44.34
N ASP A 410 -6.09 -55.05 -44.47
CA ASP A 410 -7.45 -55.21 -43.91
C ASP A 410 -7.32 -55.90 -42.53
N GLY A 411 -8.12 -55.46 -41.55
CA GLY A 411 -8.23 -56.06 -40.18
C GLY A 411 -8.98 -57.41 -40.16
N PRO A 412 -9.23 -58.03 -38.98
CA PRO A 412 -10.27 -57.53 -38.06
C PRO A 412 -10.08 -57.76 -36.53
N ASP A 413 -10.99 -57.15 -35.74
CA ASP A 413 -11.54 -57.46 -34.38
C ASP A 413 -10.62 -57.61 -33.16
N GLU A 414 -10.95 -57.24 -31.91
CA GLU A 414 -12.17 -56.83 -31.16
C GLU A 414 -11.64 -56.19 -29.84
N SER A 415 -12.12 -55.05 -29.30
CA SER A 415 -13.10 -54.95 -28.17
C SER A 415 -12.88 -53.61 -27.39
N GLY A 416 -13.98 -52.94 -26.97
CA GLY A 416 -14.11 -51.50 -26.61
C GLY A 416 -13.57 -50.99 -25.24
N PRO A 417 -14.09 -49.90 -24.60
CA PRO A 417 -15.38 -49.20 -24.77
C PRO A 417 -15.28 -47.68 -25.09
N PRO A 418 -16.41 -46.95 -25.34
CA PRO A 418 -16.40 -45.61 -25.95
C PRO A 418 -16.49 -44.46 -24.93
N ILE A 419 -15.87 -43.33 -25.25
CA ILE A 419 -16.12 -42.02 -24.60
C ILE A 419 -16.73 -41.08 -25.66
N PRO A 420 -17.90 -40.44 -25.40
CA PRO A 420 -18.65 -39.74 -26.44
C PRO A 420 -18.08 -38.35 -26.75
N ARG A 421 -17.88 -38.06 -28.05
CA ARG A 421 -17.73 -36.70 -28.59
C ARG A 421 -19.10 -36.03 -28.66
N MET A 422 -19.27 -34.93 -27.93
CA MET A 422 -20.40 -34.02 -28.13
C MET A 422 -20.23 -33.26 -29.45
N SER A 423 -21.21 -33.45 -30.33
CA SER A 423 -21.43 -32.66 -31.53
C SER A 423 -22.01 -31.30 -31.16
N GLN A 424 -21.56 -30.28 -31.88
CA GLN A 424 -22.13 -28.94 -31.90
C GLN A 424 -23.58 -29.01 -32.37
N ARG A 425 -24.49 -28.36 -31.64
CA ARG A 425 -25.78 -27.93 -32.17
C ARG A 425 -26.10 -26.53 -31.67
N ALA A 426 -26.24 -25.64 -32.63
CA ALA A 426 -26.97 -24.39 -32.50
C ALA A 426 -28.42 -24.68 -32.08
N ALA A 427 -28.98 -23.84 -31.21
CA ALA A 427 -30.26 -23.14 -31.39
C ALA A 427 -30.80 -22.54 -30.08
N SER A 428 -31.23 -21.27 -30.19
CA SER A 428 -32.41 -20.65 -29.56
C SER A 428 -32.35 -20.05 -28.14
N GLU A 429 -32.53 -18.73 -28.12
CA GLU A 429 -33.15 -17.94 -27.04
C GLU A 429 -34.54 -18.47 -26.65
N PRO A 430 -35.05 -18.08 -25.47
CA PRO A 430 -36.28 -17.28 -25.51
C PRO A 430 -36.41 -16.15 -24.47
N ALA A 431 -37.02 -15.06 -24.93
CA ALA A 431 -38.09 -14.23 -24.34
C ALA A 431 -38.28 -14.26 -22.80
N ALA A 432 -38.13 -13.15 -22.08
CA ALA A 432 -39.08 -12.03 -21.96
C ALA A 432 -40.43 -12.40 -21.33
N GLU A 433 -40.52 -12.32 -20.00
CA GLU A 433 -41.78 -12.38 -19.25
C GLU A 433 -42.16 -10.98 -18.74
N ARG A 434 -43.23 -10.44 -19.32
CA ARG A 434 -43.94 -9.24 -18.89
C ARG A 434 -44.82 -9.57 -17.69
N LYS A 435 -44.80 -8.74 -16.65
CA LYS A 435 -45.96 -8.57 -15.75
C LYS A 435 -46.32 -7.09 -15.64
N ARG A 436 -47.36 -6.72 -16.42
CA ARG A 436 -48.37 -5.71 -16.07
C ARG A 436 -49.05 -6.20 -14.76
N SER A 437 -49.66 -5.43 -13.87
CA SER A 437 -50.21 -4.08 -13.84
C SER A 437 -50.87 -3.94 -12.45
N ARG A 438 -50.82 -2.77 -11.81
CA ARG A 438 -52.03 -2.19 -11.17
C ARG A 438 -51.81 -0.74 -10.77
N GLU A 439 -52.56 0.12 -11.44
CA GLU A 439 -52.89 1.48 -11.02
C GLU A 439 -53.80 1.43 -9.78
N ARG A 440 -53.60 2.37 -8.84
CA ARG A 440 -54.73 3.11 -8.26
C ARG A 440 -54.32 4.38 -7.51
N SER A 441 -55.02 5.44 -7.92
CA SER A 441 -55.60 6.51 -7.12
C SER A 441 -54.69 7.64 -6.62
N THR A 442 -54.80 8.74 -7.36
CA THR A 442 -54.76 10.12 -6.88
C THR A 442 -55.72 10.34 -5.72
N ARG A 443 -55.34 11.23 -4.79
CA ARG A 443 -56.26 12.14 -4.08
C ARG A 443 -55.52 13.40 -3.66
N ASP A 444 -56.26 14.47 -3.81
CA ASP A 444 -55.90 15.88 -3.82
C ASP A 444 -55.97 16.55 -2.43
N VAL A 445 -55.22 17.66 -2.34
CA VAL A 445 -55.57 18.93 -1.65
C VAL A 445 -55.60 18.99 -0.11
N ALA A 446 -54.71 19.83 0.45
CA ALA A 446 -55.06 21.08 1.18
C ALA A 446 -53.86 21.63 1.99
N GLY A 447 -53.50 22.89 1.75
CA GLY A 447 -52.96 23.78 2.80
C GLY A 447 -53.94 24.96 2.97
N PRO A 448 -53.60 26.07 3.67
CA PRO A 448 -52.61 26.29 4.74
C PRO A 448 -53.23 27.08 5.94
N LYS A 449 -52.37 27.62 6.84
CA LYS A 449 -52.50 28.84 7.71
C LYS A 449 -52.52 28.62 9.26
N PRO A 450 -52.22 29.66 10.11
CA PRO A 450 -50.87 29.88 10.66
C PRO A 450 -50.90 30.31 12.17
N GLY A 451 -49.77 30.76 12.73
CA GLY A 451 -49.69 31.53 13.99
C GLY A 451 -48.92 30.81 15.10
N GLY A 452 -48.00 31.44 15.85
CA GLY A 452 -47.71 32.86 15.95
C GLY A 452 -46.40 33.15 16.69
N LEU A 453 -46.05 34.42 16.53
CA LEU A 453 -45.00 35.24 17.12
C LEU A 453 -45.01 35.22 18.66
N PHE A 454 -43.84 35.18 19.30
CA PHE A 454 -43.55 36.00 20.50
C PHE A 454 -42.04 36.27 20.58
N ASP A 455 -41.75 37.46 21.07
CA ASP A 455 -40.53 38.24 20.95
C ASP A 455 -40.00 38.59 22.37
N LEU A 456 -38.81 39.18 22.41
CA LEU A 456 -38.11 39.86 23.52
C LEU A 456 -37.25 39.07 24.54
N ALA A 457 -35.93 39.24 24.37
CA ALA A 457 -34.99 39.96 25.25
C ALA A 457 -35.00 39.73 26.78
N SER A 458 -33.82 39.47 27.35
CA SER A 458 -33.18 40.31 28.39
C SER A 458 -31.80 39.79 28.83
N ASN A 459 -30.86 40.73 28.91
CA ASN A 459 -29.57 40.72 29.63
C ASN A 459 -29.69 40.22 31.09
N VAL A 460 -28.58 39.75 31.68
CA VAL A 460 -27.97 40.28 32.94
C VAL A 460 -26.67 39.51 33.27
N GLU A 461 -25.58 40.28 33.21
CA GLU A 461 -24.39 40.39 34.08
C GLU A 461 -23.76 39.18 34.81
N LYS A 462 -22.43 39.10 34.61
CA LYS A 462 -21.40 38.53 35.48
C LYS A 462 -21.47 39.10 36.92
N PRO A 463 -20.82 38.39 37.86
CA PRO A 463 -19.70 39.05 38.53
C PRO A 463 -18.41 38.22 38.55
N GLU A 464 -17.31 38.98 38.45
CA GLU A 464 -15.93 38.66 38.89
C GLU A 464 -15.96 38.44 40.43
N ASN A 465 -15.02 37.86 41.16
CA ASN A 465 -13.64 37.41 41.03
C ASN A 465 -13.37 36.66 42.36
N GLU A 466 -12.57 35.59 42.41
CA GLU A 466 -11.53 35.43 43.45
C GLU A 466 -10.69 34.16 43.26
N ALA A 467 -9.39 34.37 43.43
CA ALA A 467 -8.32 33.45 43.14
C ALA A 467 -8.11 32.41 44.24
N LYS A 468 -7.72 31.18 43.85
CA LYS A 468 -6.77 30.35 44.59
C LYS A 468 -6.04 29.37 43.67
N ALA A 469 -4.77 29.17 44.00
CA ALA A 469 -3.72 28.73 43.10
C ALA A 469 -3.48 27.20 43.08
N LYS A 470 -3.03 26.75 41.90
CA LYS A 470 -2.00 25.75 41.57
C LYS A 470 -2.13 24.27 42.01
N GLY A 471 -2.20 23.42 40.97
CA GLY A 471 -1.47 22.15 40.84
C GLY A 471 -1.45 21.73 39.36
N PRO A 472 -0.30 21.42 38.72
CA PRO A 472 -0.21 21.28 37.28
C PRO A 472 -0.62 19.86 36.84
N THR A 473 -1.63 19.78 35.99
CA THR A 473 -1.93 18.58 35.19
C THR A 473 -1.91 18.97 33.71
N ASP A 474 -1.61 17.97 32.88
CA ASP A 474 -1.57 17.95 31.41
C ASP A 474 -0.28 18.37 30.70
N THR A 475 0.46 17.33 30.32
CA THR A 475 1.43 17.32 29.24
C THR A 475 0.68 17.10 27.92
N GLU A 476 0.16 18.18 27.32
CA GLU A 476 -0.18 18.17 25.90
C GLU A 476 1.11 18.30 25.08
N ALA A 477 1.44 17.25 24.32
CA ALA A 477 2.49 17.29 23.32
C ALA A 477 2.02 18.10 22.10
N GLN A 478 2.05 19.43 22.20
CA GLN A 478 1.87 20.34 21.08
C GLN A 478 3.13 20.37 20.21
N PHE A 479 3.04 19.78 19.02
CA PHE A 479 3.98 20.01 17.94
C PHE A 479 3.64 21.35 17.25
N PRO A 480 4.63 22.21 16.96
CA PRO A 480 4.37 23.60 16.60
C PRO A 480 3.75 23.75 15.21
N VAL A 481 2.69 24.57 15.15
CA VAL A 481 2.16 25.21 13.94
C VAL A 481 3.22 26.18 13.41
N GLY A 482 3.46 26.16 12.10
CA GLY A 482 4.43 27.03 11.42
C GLY A 482 4.00 28.50 11.43
N PRO A 483 4.94 29.46 11.31
CA PRO A 483 4.62 30.89 11.33
C PRO A 483 3.95 31.34 10.02
N PRO A 484 3.09 32.38 10.05
CA PRO A 484 2.45 32.91 8.85
C PRO A 484 3.47 33.63 7.94
N GLY A 485 3.28 33.47 6.63
CA GLY A 485 4.12 34.05 5.59
C GLY A 485 4.12 35.58 5.64
N LYS A 486 5.32 36.17 5.52
CA LYS A 486 5.49 37.60 5.30
C LYS A 486 5.09 37.93 3.86
N GLY A 487 4.10 38.80 3.71
CA GLY A 487 3.75 39.42 2.44
C GLY A 487 4.90 40.26 1.90
N HIS A 488 5.17 40.11 0.62
CA HIS A 488 5.95 41.05 -0.17
C HIS A 488 5.13 42.33 -0.37
N SER A 489 5.69 43.48 0.02
CA SER A 489 5.23 44.79 -0.43
C SER A 489 6.27 45.37 -1.39
N GLU A 490 5.89 45.49 -2.65
CA GLU A 490 6.52 46.38 -3.63
C GLU A 490 6.27 47.85 -3.26
N GLY A 491 7.19 48.73 -3.65
CA GLY A 491 6.91 50.17 -3.81
C GLY A 491 7.87 51.11 -3.08
N ARG A 492 9.04 51.39 -3.65
CA ARG A 492 9.37 52.58 -4.47
C ARG A 492 10.88 52.78 -4.56
#